data_AF-A0A2E3U3R2-F1
#
_entry.id   AF-A0A2E3U3R2-F1
#
_cell.length_a   1.000
_cell.length_b   1.000
_cell.length_c   1.000
_cell.angle_alpha   90.00
_cell.angle_beta   90.00
_cell.angle_gamma   90.00
#
_symmetry.space_group_name_H-M   'P 1'
#
loop_
_entity.id
_entity.type
_entity.pdbx_description
1 polymer ?
#
loop_
_entity_poly.entity_id
_entity_poly.type
_entity_poly.pdbx_seq_one_letter_code
_entity_poly.pdbx_strand_id
1 'polypeptide(L)'
;MTLCRHLKSCLLLGTVMLAACSESAVDTPATDSAPTYNLTLNMTEFMAHVLEPTADGLWRSAGWVLDEVDGYYELYPTDDEGWQRVENLAATIVEAGNAMMLPGRTMPQPEWTTYSQAMSTVGLTAMQAAREQDEEAIFQAGAQLYSVCTACHQAFNPEILSRFAPGSLAD
;
A
#
# COMPACT_ATOMS: atom_id res chain seq x y z
N MET A 1 -0.36 37.27 -79.20
CA MET A 1 0.14 38.47 -78.49
C MET A 1 1.02 37.97 -77.35
N THR A 2 2.30 37.74 -77.64
CA THR A 2 3.43 38.63 -77.30
C THR A 2 3.62 38.86 -75.81
N LEU A 3 4.84 38.55 -75.37
CA LEU A 3 5.60 39.14 -74.25
C LEU A 3 5.79 38.31 -72.97
N CYS A 4 6.78 37.43 -73.08
CA CYS A 4 7.89 37.25 -72.15
C CYS A 4 8.20 38.50 -71.29
N ARG A 5 8.25 38.35 -69.95
CA ARG A 5 9.23 39.06 -69.13
C ARG A 5 9.62 38.27 -67.88
N HIS A 6 10.83 37.74 -67.96
CA HIS A 6 11.62 37.16 -66.88
C HIS A 6 11.93 38.16 -65.77
N LEU A 7 12.38 37.58 -64.65
CA LEU A 7 13.53 38.02 -63.83
C LEU A 7 13.21 38.98 -62.67
N LYS A 8 13.26 38.47 -61.44
CA LYS A 8 14.52 38.46 -60.65
C LYS A 8 14.37 37.65 -59.35
N SER A 9 15.34 36.75 -59.21
CA SER A 9 15.69 35.99 -58.02
C SER A 9 16.05 36.91 -56.85
N CYS A 10 15.64 36.57 -55.63
CA CYS A 10 16.39 36.92 -54.43
C CYS A 10 16.27 35.76 -53.42
N LEU A 11 17.18 34.82 -53.60
CA LEU A 11 17.64 33.85 -52.62
C LEU A 11 17.92 34.55 -51.28
N LEU A 12 17.34 34.04 -50.18
CA LEU A 12 17.85 34.22 -48.83
C LEU A 12 17.61 32.92 -48.05
N LEU A 13 18.60 32.04 -48.18
CA LEU A 13 18.89 30.95 -47.25
C LEU A 13 19.09 31.55 -45.85
N GLY A 14 18.15 31.29 -44.95
CA GLY A 14 18.27 31.59 -43.52
C GLY A 14 18.60 30.33 -42.75
N THR A 15 19.84 29.85 -42.88
CA THR A 15 20.40 28.76 -42.06
C THR A 15 20.52 29.25 -40.63
N VAL A 16 19.53 28.94 -39.78
CA VAL A 16 19.62 29.19 -38.34
C VAL A 16 20.61 28.18 -37.75
N MET A 17 21.82 28.65 -37.49
CA MET A 17 22.81 27.97 -36.65
C MET A 17 22.23 27.84 -35.24
N LEU A 18 21.74 26.65 -34.88
CA LEU A 18 21.62 26.28 -33.47
C LEU A 18 23.04 26.05 -32.95
N ALA A 19 23.56 27.05 -32.24
CA ALA A 19 24.74 26.89 -31.40
C ALA A 19 24.44 25.83 -30.34
N ALA A 20 25.04 24.65 -30.51
CA ALA A 20 25.10 23.61 -29.51
C ALA A 20 25.96 24.11 -28.34
N CYS A 21 25.32 24.48 -27.23
CA CYS A 21 26.00 24.51 -25.95
C CYS A 21 26.18 23.06 -25.49
N SER A 22 27.36 22.48 -25.76
CA SER A 22 27.85 21.36 -24.96
C SER A 22 28.19 21.90 -23.57
N GLU A 23 27.19 21.91 -22.69
CA GLU A 23 27.48 21.86 -21.27
C GLU A 23 27.92 20.43 -20.99
N SER A 24 29.21 20.23 -20.79
CA SER A 24 29.73 18.98 -20.24
C SER A 24 29.02 18.76 -18.91
N ALA A 25 28.09 17.80 -18.89
CA ALA A 25 27.54 17.29 -17.66
C ALA A 25 28.74 16.83 -16.82
N VAL A 26 29.05 17.58 -15.77
CA VAL A 26 29.96 17.14 -14.73
C VAL A 26 29.27 15.92 -14.12
N ASP A 27 29.82 14.73 -14.41
CA ASP A 27 29.52 13.49 -13.71
C ASP A 27 29.89 13.70 -12.22
N THR A 28 28.97 14.33 -11.50
CA THR A 28 28.95 14.25 -10.04
C THR A 28 28.52 12.82 -9.75
N PRO A 29 29.35 12.00 -9.08
CA PRO A 29 28.91 10.70 -8.64
C PRO A 29 27.73 10.95 -7.71
N ALA A 30 26.53 10.57 -8.13
CA ALA A 30 25.40 10.52 -7.22
C ALA A 30 25.81 9.50 -6.14
N THR A 31 26.14 9.99 -4.96
CA THR A 31 26.28 9.13 -3.79
C THR A 31 24.88 8.62 -3.49
N ASP A 32 24.56 7.47 -4.06
CA ASP A 32 23.27 6.78 -3.93
C ASP A 32 23.19 6.14 -2.53
N SER A 33 23.26 6.98 -1.49
CA SER A 33 22.99 6.55 -0.13
C SER A 33 21.48 6.50 0.04
N ALA A 34 20.93 5.29 0.08
CA ALA A 34 19.53 5.07 0.40
C ALA A 34 19.15 5.86 1.67
N PRO A 35 17.91 6.40 1.74
CA PRO A 35 17.47 7.13 2.92
C PRO A 35 17.56 6.24 4.17
N THR A 36 17.92 6.85 5.30
CA THR A 36 17.87 6.17 6.60
C THR A 36 16.44 6.19 7.13
N TYR A 37 15.91 5.03 7.49
CA TYR A 37 14.56 4.90 8.05
C TYR A 37 14.59 4.90 9.58
N ASN A 38 13.60 5.52 10.22
CA ASN A 38 13.37 5.36 11.65
C ASN A 38 12.64 4.04 11.91
N LEU A 39 13.38 3.04 12.37
CA LEU A 39 12.87 1.71 12.71
C LEU A 39 12.92 1.45 14.22
N THR A 40 12.73 2.48 15.06
CA THR A 40 12.72 2.33 16.52
C THR A 40 11.70 1.30 17.00
N LEU A 41 10.56 1.20 16.32
CA LEU A 41 9.62 0.10 16.54
C LEU A 41 10.16 -1.17 15.88
N ASN A 42 10.54 -2.15 16.71
CA ASN A 42 10.87 -3.49 16.24
C ASN A 42 9.63 -4.18 15.64
N MET A 43 9.79 -5.37 15.03
CA MET A 43 8.66 -6.01 14.35
C MET A 43 7.50 -6.35 15.28
N THR A 44 7.75 -6.78 16.52
CA THR A 44 6.69 -7.05 17.50
C THR A 44 5.94 -5.76 17.87
N GLU A 45 6.66 -4.68 18.13
CA GLU A 45 6.07 -3.37 18.44
C GLU A 45 5.30 -2.79 17.25
N PHE A 46 5.83 -2.94 16.03
CA PHE A 46 5.15 -2.52 14.81
C PHE A 46 3.84 -3.28 14.61
N MET A 47 3.86 -4.61 14.78
CA MET A 47 2.65 -5.42 14.70
C MET A 47 1.62 -4.98 15.75
N ALA A 48 2.02 -4.84 17.01
CA ALA A 48 1.11 -4.51 18.11
C ALA A 48 0.57 -3.07 18.07
N HIS A 49 1.38 -2.10 17.65
CA HIS A 49 1.03 -0.67 17.72
C HIS A 49 0.54 -0.07 16.41
N VAL A 50 0.85 -0.70 15.27
CA VAL A 50 0.43 -0.20 13.95
C VAL A 50 -0.55 -1.16 13.30
N LEU A 51 -0.16 -2.43 13.12
CA LEU A 51 -0.94 -3.35 12.30
C LEU A 51 -2.19 -3.86 13.01
N GLU A 52 -2.06 -4.38 14.24
CA GLU A 52 -3.16 -4.97 15.03
C GLU A 52 -4.33 -3.99 15.22
N PRO A 53 -4.16 -2.75 15.74
CA PRO A 53 -5.28 -1.83 15.90
C PRO A 53 -5.91 -1.41 14.57
N THR A 54 -5.14 -1.37 13.49
CA THR A 54 -5.66 -1.05 12.16
C THR A 54 -6.53 -2.18 11.62
N ALA A 55 -6.05 -3.43 11.72
CA ALA A 55 -6.80 -4.61 11.29
C ALA A 55 -8.06 -4.82 12.16
N ASP A 56 -7.95 -4.62 13.47
CA ASP A 56 -9.09 -4.65 14.39
C ASP A 56 -10.14 -3.61 14.03
N GLY A 57 -9.73 -2.39 13.70
CA GLY A 57 -10.65 -1.35 13.23
C GLY A 57 -11.38 -1.76 11.95
N LEU A 58 -10.66 -2.38 11.00
CA LEU A 58 -11.24 -2.88 9.75
C LEU A 58 -12.27 -3.99 10.03
N TRP A 59 -11.93 -4.99 10.84
CA TRP A 59 -12.83 -6.08 11.21
C TRP A 59 -14.02 -5.61 12.05
N ARG A 60 -13.85 -4.57 12.87
CA ARG A 60 -14.94 -3.93 13.62
C ARG A 60 -15.88 -3.08 12.76
N SER A 61 -15.62 -2.99 11.46
CA SER A 61 -16.44 -2.25 10.50
C SER A 61 -17.12 -3.17 9.48
N ALA A 62 -17.09 -4.49 9.70
CA ALA A 62 -17.62 -5.47 8.76
C ALA A 62 -18.21 -6.69 9.48
N GLY A 63 -19.27 -7.27 8.90
CA GLY A 63 -19.93 -8.46 9.42
C GLY A 63 -20.98 -8.15 10.49
N TRP A 64 -21.24 -9.14 11.34
CA TRP A 64 -22.34 -9.12 12.29
C TRP A 64 -21.96 -9.82 13.59
N VAL A 65 -22.61 -9.39 14.68
CA VAL A 65 -22.45 -9.97 16.01
C VAL A 65 -23.82 -10.48 16.47
N LEU A 66 -23.82 -11.70 17.00
CA LEU A 66 -24.96 -12.22 17.77
C LEU A 66 -24.62 -12.05 19.25
N ASP A 67 -25.19 -11.02 19.87
CA ASP A 67 -25.04 -10.75 21.29
C ASP A 67 -26.19 -11.37 22.10
N GLU A 68 -25.88 -11.84 23.31
CA GLU A 68 -26.85 -12.50 24.19
C GLU A 68 -27.93 -11.53 24.71
N VAL A 69 -27.59 -10.24 24.85
CA VAL A 69 -28.47 -9.18 25.37
C VAL A 69 -29.12 -8.42 24.22
N ASP A 70 -28.32 -7.94 23.27
CA ASP A 70 -28.76 -7.02 22.21
C ASP A 70 -29.24 -7.75 20.94
N GLY A 71 -29.03 -9.07 20.85
CA GLY A 71 -29.41 -9.86 19.69
C GLY A 71 -28.46 -9.67 18.50
N TYR A 72 -28.98 -9.86 17.29
CA TYR A 72 -28.19 -9.74 16.06
C TYR A 72 -28.07 -8.27 15.63
N TYR A 73 -26.85 -7.80 15.38
CA TYR A 73 -26.61 -6.49 14.77
C TYR A 73 -25.42 -6.50 13.82
N GLU A 74 -25.46 -5.58 12.85
CA GLU A 74 -24.44 -5.39 11.83
C GLU A 74 -23.39 -4.38 12.31
N LEU A 75 -22.15 -4.57 11.84
CA LEU A 75 -21.00 -3.72 12.16
C LEU A 75 -20.68 -2.70 11.05
N TYR A 76 -21.42 -2.72 9.94
CA TYR A 76 -21.15 -1.86 8.81
C TYR A 76 -21.40 -0.38 9.14
N PRO A 77 -20.58 0.54 8.60
CA PRO A 77 -20.85 1.96 8.72
C PRO A 77 -22.20 2.35 8.13
N THR A 78 -22.93 3.23 8.81
CA THR A 78 -24.25 3.71 8.36
C THR A 78 -24.21 5.13 7.81
N ASP A 79 -23.03 5.75 7.81
CA ASP A 79 -22.80 7.11 7.32
C ASP A 79 -21.47 7.24 6.57
N ASP A 80 -21.37 8.31 5.78
CA ASP A 80 -20.18 8.61 4.97
C ASP A 80 -18.92 8.78 5.83
N GLU A 81 -19.05 9.30 7.05
CA GLU A 81 -17.91 9.47 7.95
C GLU A 81 -17.34 8.11 8.37
N GLY A 82 -18.19 7.15 8.69
CA GLY A 82 -17.81 5.79 9.02
C GLY A 82 -17.16 5.08 7.84
N TRP A 83 -17.73 5.18 6.64
CA TRP A 83 -17.10 4.65 5.44
C TRP A 83 -15.73 5.28 5.15
N GLN A 84 -15.59 6.59 5.35
CA GLN A 84 -14.30 7.27 5.23
C GLN A 84 -13.28 6.77 6.27
N ARG A 85 -13.72 6.45 7.50
CA ARG A 85 -12.86 5.84 8.52
C ARG A 85 -12.37 4.46 8.07
N VAL A 86 -13.22 3.63 7.48
CA VAL A 86 -12.83 2.32 6.92
C VAL A 86 -11.81 2.49 5.79
N GLU A 87 -12.02 3.44 4.89
CA GLU A 87 -11.05 3.72 3.82
C GLU A 87 -9.67 4.13 4.39
N ASN A 88 -9.64 4.96 5.43
CA ASN A 88 -8.39 5.39 6.09
C ASN A 88 -7.65 4.23 6.78
N LEU A 89 -8.39 3.32 7.42
CA LEU A 89 -7.84 2.10 8.00
C LEU A 89 -7.26 1.20 6.90
N ALA A 90 -8.00 1.00 5.81
CA ALA A 90 -7.53 0.22 4.67
C ALA A 90 -6.27 0.83 4.02
N ALA A 91 -6.18 2.16 3.89
CA ALA A 91 -4.97 2.85 3.45
C ALA A 91 -3.77 2.60 4.37
N THR A 92 -4.01 2.52 5.68
CA THR A 92 -2.97 2.19 6.66
C THR A 92 -2.49 0.74 6.49
N ILE A 93 -3.38 -0.20 6.14
CA ILE A 93 -2.98 -1.58 5.77
C ILE A 93 -2.09 -1.58 4.52
N VAL A 94 -2.40 -0.75 3.50
CA VAL A 94 -1.56 -0.61 2.31
C VAL A 94 -0.13 -0.24 2.69
N GLU A 95 0.03 0.83 3.47
CA GLU A 95 1.35 1.32 3.85
C GLU A 95 2.05 0.44 4.89
N ALA A 96 1.31 -0.27 5.74
CA ALA A 96 1.90 -1.23 6.66
C ALA A 96 2.60 -2.38 5.91
N GLY A 97 2.07 -2.82 4.76
CA GLY A 97 2.74 -3.80 3.90
C GLY A 97 4.06 -3.27 3.33
N ASN A 98 4.08 -2.02 2.87
CA ASN A 98 5.30 -1.35 2.43
C ASN A 98 6.33 -1.22 3.55
N ALA A 99 5.88 -0.86 4.76
CA ALA A 99 6.74 -0.65 5.92
C ALA A 99 7.49 -1.93 6.34
N MET A 100 6.93 -3.12 6.11
CA MET A 100 7.60 -4.40 6.38
C MET A 100 8.72 -4.72 5.39
N MET A 101 8.70 -4.10 4.21
CA MET A 101 9.71 -4.30 3.16
C MET A 101 10.85 -3.27 3.21
N LEU A 102 10.83 -2.34 4.17
CA LEU A 102 11.90 -1.35 4.33
C LEU A 102 13.25 -2.05 4.61
N PRO A 103 14.37 -1.48 4.11
CA PRO A 103 15.71 -1.89 4.53
C PRO A 103 15.83 -1.89 6.06
N GLY A 104 16.16 -3.03 6.64
CA GLY A 104 16.21 -3.24 8.10
C GLY A 104 15.00 -3.95 8.71
N ARG A 105 13.89 -4.08 7.96
CA ARG A 105 12.72 -4.91 8.32
C ARG A 105 12.54 -6.12 7.41
N THR A 106 12.93 -6.00 6.14
CA THR A 106 12.81 -7.10 5.19
C THR A 106 13.59 -8.34 5.65
N MET A 107 12.96 -9.50 5.51
CA MET A 107 13.59 -10.79 5.75
C MET A 107 14.20 -11.35 4.44
N PRO A 108 15.19 -12.25 4.51
CA PRO A 108 15.82 -12.83 3.32
C PRO A 108 14.92 -13.83 2.58
N GLN A 109 13.90 -14.37 3.25
CA GLN A 109 12.93 -15.29 2.65
C GLN A 109 11.98 -14.52 1.71
N PRO A 110 11.82 -14.93 0.44
CA PRO A 110 10.95 -14.24 -0.52
C PRO A 110 9.46 -14.23 -0.12
N GLU A 111 9.04 -15.19 0.71
CA GLU A 111 7.70 -15.27 1.28
C GLU A 111 7.36 -14.02 2.09
N TRP A 112 8.34 -13.40 2.77
CA TRP A 112 8.12 -12.16 3.53
C TRP A 112 7.62 -11.03 2.64
N THR A 113 8.33 -10.78 1.53
CA THR A 113 7.94 -9.79 0.52
C THR A 113 6.60 -10.14 -0.11
N THR A 114 6.38 -11.44 -0.39
CA THR A 114 5.13 -11.93 -1.00
C THR A 114 3.92 -11.62 -0.11
N TYR A 115 3.98 -11.99 1.17
CA TYR A 115 2.89 -11.73 2.10
C TYR A 115 2.73 -10.23 2.42
N SER A 116 3.82 -9.48 2.49
CA SER A 116 3.77 -8.02 2.68
C SER A 116 3.05 -7.32 1.53
N GLN A 117 3.35 -7.71 0.28
CA GLN A 117 2.67 -7.18 -0.92
C GLN A 117 1.22 -7.65 -1.01
N ALA A 118 0.92 -8.90 -0.63
CA ALA A 118 -0.44 -9.40 -0.57
C ALA A 118 -1.28 -8.59 0.43
N MET A 119 -0.71 -8.24 1.58
CA MET A 119 -1.37 -7.37 2.56
C MET A 119 -1.69 -6.00 1.98
N SER A 120 -0.73 -5.37 1.28
CA SER A 120 -1.00 -4.10 0.59
C SER A 120 -2.07 -4.21 -0.48
N THR A 121 -2.10 -5.32 -1.23
CA THR A 121 -3.11 -5.59 -2.25
C THR A 121 -4.50 -5.71 -1.64
N VAL A 122 -4.64 -6.45 -0.53
CA VAL A 122 -5.92 -6.55 0.20
C VAL A 122 -6.35 -5.19 0.75
N GLY A 123 -5.41 -4.38 1.24
CA GLY A 123 -5.68 -3.00 1.65
C GLY A 123 -6.29 -2.15 0.53
N LEU A 124 -5.77 -2.26 -0.69
CA LEU A 124 -6.34 -1.55 -1.86
C LEU A 124 -7.76 -2.03 -2.19
N THR A 125 -8.02 -3.34 -2.11
CA THR A 125 -9.37 -3.90 -2.27
C THR A 125 -10.33 -3.34 -1.21
N ALA A 126 -9.91 -3.32 0.06
CA ALA A 126 -10.71 -2.77 1.16
C ALA A 126 -10.96 -1.25 1.01
N MET A 127 -9.97 -0.49 0.52
CA MET A 127 -10.16 0.93 0.21
C MET A 127 -11.23 1.14 -0.86
N GLN A 128 -11.20 0.33 -1.93
CA GLN A 128 -12.20 0.43 -2.99
C GLN A 128 -13.60 0.06 -2.47
N ALA A 129 -13.71 -1.05 -1.72
CA ALA A 129 -14.96 -1.47 -1.10
C ALA A 129 -15.55 -0.39 -0.19
N ALA A 130 -14.70 0.28 0.61
CA ALA A 130 -15.14 1.36 1.48
C ALA A 130 -15.67 2.59 0.71
N ARG A 131 -15.02 2.95 -0.41
CA ARG A 131 -15.50 4.05 -1.29
C ARG A 131 -16.85 3.74 -1.93
N GLU A 132 -17.06 2.48 -2.28
CA GLU A 132 -18.28 1.99 -2.89
C GLU A 132 -19.37 1.65 -1.86
N GLN A 133 -19.03 1.71 -0.57
CA GLN A 133 -19.88 1.28 0.54
C GLN A 133 -20.38 -0.16 0.37
N ASP A 134 -19.52 -1.04 -0.16
CA ASP A 134 -19.83 -2.44 -0.44
C ASP A 134 -19.54 -3.32 0.79
N GLU A 135 -20.61 -3.64 1.51
CA GLU A 135 -20.60 -4.45 2.74
C GLU A 135 -20.03 -5.86 2.52
N GLU A 136 -20.39 -6.52 1.42
CA GLU A 136 -19.89 -7.86 1.12
C GLU A 136 -18.41 -7.80 0.76
N ALA A 137 -18.01 -6.82 -0.06
CA ALA A 137 -16.60 -6.68 -0.45
C ALA A 137 -15.70 -6.34 0.75
N ILE A 138 -16.16 -5.53 1.71
CA ILE A 138 -15.36 -5.25 2.92
C ILE A 138 -15.26 -6.48 3.83
N PHE A 139 -16.33 -7.27 3.95
CA PHE A 139 -16.30 -8.53 4.69
C PHE A 139 -15.32 -9.54 4.06
N GLN A 140 -15.35 -9.69 2.74
CA GLN A 140 -14.42 -10.55 2.01
C GLN A 140 -12.97 -10.07 2.08
N ALA A 141 -12.75 -8.75 2.01
CA ALA A 141 -11.41 -8.18 2.21
C ALA A 141 -10.88 -8.48 3.61
N GLY A 142 -11.72 -8.39 4.65
CA GLY A 142 -11.38 -8.80 6.02
C GLY A 142 -10.96 -10.27 6.13
N ALA A 143 -11.66 -11.19 5.46
CA ALA A 143 -11.32 -12.61 5.43
C ALA A 143 -10.01 -12.89 4.66
N GLN A 144 -9.78 -12.18 3.56
CA GLN A 144 -8.53 -12.27 2.80
C GLN A 144 -7.34 -11.74 3.62
N LEU A 145 -7.53 -10.63 4.34
CA LEU A 145 -6.51 -10.08 5.24
C LEU A 145 -6.13 -11.09 6.32
N TYR A 146 -7.12 -11.72 6.97
CA TYR A 146 -6.89 -12.78 7.95
C TYR A 146 -6.07 -13.95 7.37
N SER A 147 -6.35 -14.34 6.13
CA SER A 147 -5.63 -15.42 5.46
C SER A 147 -4.16 -15.05 5.19
N VAL A 148 -3.89 -13.81 4.76
CA VAL A 148 -2.52 -13.30 4.59
C VAL A 148 -1.78 -13.27 5.92
N CYS A 149 -2.41 -12.73 6.98
CA CYS A 149 -1.84 -12.68 8.32
C CYS A 149 -1.48 -14.08 8.84
N THR A 150 -2.39 -15.05 8.68
CA THR A 150 -2.18 -16.43 9.11
C THR A 150 -1.02 -17.09 8.37
N ALA A 151 -0.96 -16.95 7.04
CA ALA A 151 0.10 -17.54 6.23
C ALA A 151 1.48 -16.93 6.57
N CYS A 152 1.55 -15.60 6.74
CA CYS A 152 2.78 -14.92 7.14
C CYS A 152 3.24 -15.37 8.53
N HIS A 153 2.33 -15.40 9.50
CA HIS A 153 2.65 -15.83 10.86
C HIS A 153 3.05 -17.30 10.93
N GLN A 154 2.44 -18.18 10.13
CA GLN A 154 2.87 -19.58 10.06
C GLN A 154 4.33 -19.72 9.59
N ALA A 155 4.79 -18.84 8.69
CA ALA A 155 6.15 -18.85 8.16
C ALA A 155 7.19 -18.17 9.10
N PHE A 156 6.80 -17.10 9.80
CA PHE A 156 7.75 -16.21 10.48
C PHE A 156 7.54 -16.05 11.99
N ASN A 157 6.37 -16.43 12.52
CA ASN A 157 6.06 -16.38 13.95
C ASN A 157 4.96 -17.40 14.32
N PRO A 158 5.21 -18.71 14.17
CA PRO A 158 4.15 -19.73 14.29
C PRO A 158 3.53 -19.78 15.68
N GLU A 159 4.28 -19.39 16.71
CA GLU A 159 3.83 -19.35 18.11
C GLU A 159 2.65 -18.38 18.33
N ILE A 160 2.53 -17.34 17.50
CA ILE A 160 1.42 -16.38 17.63
C ILE A 160 0.07 -16.99 17.27
N LEU A 161 0.06 -18.03 16.43
CA LEU A 161 -1.14 -18.75 16.03
C LEU A 161 -1.64 -19.68 17.14
N SER A 162 -0.77 -20.06 18.07
CA SER A 162 -1.08 -20.92 19.21
C SER A 162 -1.18 -20.14 20.54
N ARG A 163 -1.06 -18.81 20.53
CA ARG A 163 -1.04 -17.96 21.75
C ARG A 163 -2.30 -18.06 22.64
N PHE A 164 -3.40 -18.58 22.09
CA PHE A 164 -4.65 -18.81 22.81
C PHE A 164 -5.04 -20.28 22.86
N ALA A 165 -4.13 -21.20 22.49
CA ALA A 165 -4.36 -22.61 22.67
C ALA A 165 -4.48 -22.91 24.17
N PRO A 166 -5.42 -23.76 24.62
CA PRO A 166 -5.61 -24.03 26.06
C PRO A 166 -4.34 -24.46 26.80
N GLY A 167 -3.38 -25.10 26.11
CA GLY A 167 -2.09 -25.50 26.69
C GLY A 167 -1.05 -24.39 26.82
N SER A 168 -1.25 -23.22 26.19
CA SER A 168 -0.32 -22.08 26.21
C SER A 168 -0.52 -21.14 27.41
N LEU A 169 -1.59 -21.34 28.19
CA LEU A 169 -1.94 -20.55 29.38
C LEU A 169 -1.54 -21.25 30.69
N ALA A 170 -0.82 -22.36 30.60
CA ALA A 170 -0.47 -23.22 31.73
C ALA A 170 0.94 -22.94 32.32
N ASP A 171 1.68 -21.99 31.73
CA ASP A 171 2.97 -21.49 32.20
C ASP A 171 2.83 -20.07 32.78
#